data_AF-A0A2A5X5M2-F1
#
_entry.id   AF-A0A2A5X5M2-F1
#
_cell.length_a   1.000
_cell.length_b   1.000
_cell.length_c   1.000
_cell.angle_alpha   90.00
_cell.angle_beta   90.00
_cell.angle_gamma   90.00
#
_symmetry.space_group_name_H-M   'P 1'
#
loop_
_entity.id
_entity.type
_entity.pdbx_description
1 polymer ?
#
loop_
_entity_poly.entity_id
_entity_poly.type
_entity_poly.pdbx_seq_one_letter_code
_entity_poly.pdbx_strand_id
1 'polypeptide(L)'
;MDQPDLQVDDPLDIQANLLNGTWILKDETSAVRDGSVVSDFKNITLTFANSSKSGGNYSTTNSIDADVWPNSGAWEFQNGDRSKLIRSDNVVISISVTQTTLRTSFTVAGGLKDGNWVFDFVKQ
;
A
#
# COMPACT_ATOMS: atom_id res chain seq x y z
N MET A 1 6.08 0.71 44.40
CA MET A 1 4.98 0.56 43.46
C MET A 1 5.50 1.04 42.13
N ASP A 2 5.93 0.11 41.28
CA ASP A 2 6.24 0.43 39.88
C ASP A 2 4.91 0.52 39.15
N GLN A 3 4.56 1.72 38.72
CA GLN A 3 3.42 1.96 37.85
C GLN A 3 3.78 1.29 36.51
N PRO A 4 2.96 0.37 35.97
CA PRO A 4 3.27 -0.19 34.66
C PRO A 4 3.28 0.96 33.66
N ASP A 5 4.40 1.13 32.96
CA ASP A 5 4.52 2.10 31.88
C ASP A 5 3.34 1.86 30.92
N LEU A 6 2.47 2.86 30.81
CA LEU A 6 1.49 2.90 29.73
C LEU A 6 2.31 3.05 28.45
N GLN A 7 2.60 1.93 27.79
CA GLN A 7 3.23 1.92 26.49
C GLN A 7 2.28 2.65 25.54
N VAL A 8 2.55 3.94 25.31
CA VAL A 8 1.85 4.72 24.29
C VAL A 8 2.31 4.13 22.97
N ASP A 9 1.44 3.36 22.31
CA ASP A 9 1.73 2.80 21.01
C ASP A 9 2.09 3.93 20.03
N ASP A 10 3.22 3.78 19.33
CA ASP A 10 3.70 4.75 18.35
C ASP A 10 2.64 4.90 17.24
N PRO A 11 2.18 6.12 16.91
CA PRO A 11 1.18 6.32 15.88
C PRO A 11 1.53 5.70 14.51
N LEU A 12 2.82 5.59 14.20
CA LEU A 12 3.28 4.91 12.99
C LEU A 12 3.20 3.39 13.10
N ASP A 13 3.47 2.82 14.28
CA ASP A 13 3.27 1.38 14.51
C ASP A 13 1.78 1.01 14.42
N ILE A 14 0.88 1.85 14.97
CA ILE A 14 -0.58 1.65 14.81
C ILE A 14 -0.97 1.66 13.33
N GLN A 15 -0.49 2.63 12.57
CA GLN A 15 -0.77 2.75 11.14
C GLN A 15 -0.20 1.56 10.34
N ALA A 16 1.04 1.15 10.63
CA ALA A 16 1.68 0.01 9.99
C ALA A 16 0.93 -1.29 10.27
N ASN A 17 0.44 -1.47 11.49
CA ASN A 17 -0.34 -2.64 11.88
C ASN A 17 -1.66 -2.76 11.10
N LEU A 18 -2.28 -1.65 10.71
CA LEU A 18 -3.47 -1.69 9.84
C LEU A 18 -3.15 -2.27 8.46
N LEU A 19 -1.96 -1.98 7.91
CA LEU A 19 -1.52 -2.46 6.59
C LEU A 19 -1.30 -3.97 6.56
N ASN A 20 -0.82 -4.59 7.65
CA ASN A 20 -0.52 -6.02 7.67
C ASN A 20 -1.69 -6.90 7.20
N GLY A 21 -1.40 -7.89 6.36
CA GLY A 21 -2.36 -8.84 5.81
C GLY A 21 -2.50 -8.74 4.30
N THR A 22 -3.46 -9.49 3.76
CA THR A 22 -3.75 -9.53 2.32
C THR A 22 -4.90 -8.61 1.97
N TRP A 23 -4.70 -7.82 0.92
CA TRP A 23 -5.66 -6.90 0.34
C TRP A 23 -5.98 -7.37 -1.07
N ILE A 24 -7.26 -7.51 -1.39
CA ILE A 24 -7.73 -7.86 -2.73
C ILE A 24 -8.34 -6.64 -3.38
N LEU A 25 -8.16 -6.49 -4.70
CA LEU A 25 -8.83 -5.41 -5.43
C LEU A 25 -10.34 -5.51 -5.20
N LYS A 26 -10.96 -4.40 -4.82
CA LYS A 26 -12.37 -4.39 -4.40
C LYS A 26 -13.31 -4.89 -5.51
N ASP A 27 -13.11 -4.40 -6.72
CA ASP A 27 -13.86 -4.79 -7.92
C ASP A 27 -13.09 -4.37 -9.20
N GLU A 28 -13.59 -4.75 -10.37
CA GLU A 28 -12.95 -4.46 -11.68
C GLU A 28 -12.86 -2.97 -12.02
N THR A 29 -13.57 -2.10 -11.27
CA THR A 29 -13.54 -0.64 -11.45
C THR A 29 -12.58 0.06 -10.49
N SER A 30 -11.95 -0.69 -9.60
CA SER A 30 -11.16 -0.17 -8.48
C SER A 30 -9.69 0.05 -8.81
N ALA A 31 -9.25 -0.23 -10.03
CA ALA A 31 -7.95 0.17 -10.56
C ALA A 31 -8.16 1.26 -11.61
N VAL A 32 -7.66 2.47 -11.35
CA VAL A 32 -7.87 3.64 -12.19
C VAL A 32 -6.53 4.26 -12.54
N ARG A 33 -6.33 4.57 -13.82
CA ARG A 33 -5.21 5.38 -14.33
C ARG A 33 -5.77 6.66 -14.95
N ASP A 34 -5.36 7.81 -14.43
CA ASP A 34 -5.74 9.14 -14.95
C ASP A 34 -7.26 9.28 -15.16
N GLY A 35 -8.05 8.76 -14.22
CA GLY A 35 -9.51 8.79 -14.27
C GLY A 35 -10.18 7.69 -15.13
N SER A 36 -9.40 6.86 -15.82
CA SER A 36 -9.91 5.74 -16.62
C SER A 36 -9.69 4.40 -15.91
N VAL A 37 -10.70 3.54 -15.91
CA VAL A 37 -10.60 2.18 -15.35
C VAL A 37 -9.61 1.33 -16.14
N VAL A 38 -8.79 0.55 -15.44
CA VAL A 38 -7.84 -0.42 -15.99
C VAL A 38 -8.19 -1.81 -15.47
N SER A 39 -9.05 -2.52 -16.19
CA SER A 39 -9.58 -3.84 -15.80
C SER A 39 -8.55 -4.96 -15.77
N ASP A 40 -7.38 -4.77 -16.39
CA ASP A 40 -6.34 -5.82 -16.47
C ASP A 40 -5.77 -6.18 -15.09
N PHE A 41 -5.85 -5.28 -14.12
CA PHE A 41 -5.48 -5.54 -12.72
C PHE A 41 -6.53 -6.33 -11.96
N LYS A 42 -7.56 -6.88 -12.61
CA LYS A 42 -8.55 -7.75 -11.95
C LYS A 42 -7.85 -8.85 -11.14
N ASN A 43 -8.35 -9.10 -9.94
CA ASN A 43 -7.82 -10.11 -9.01
C ASN A 43 -6.37 -9.88 -8.55
N ILE A 44 -5.79 -8.69 -8.74
CA ILE A 44 -4.52 -8.35 -8.06
C ILE A 44 -4.72 -8.47 -6.55
N THR A 45 -3.76 -9.11 -5.90
CA THR A 45 -3.65 -9.08 -4.44
C THR A 45 -2.40 -8.34 -4.03
N LEU A 46 -2.45 -7.65 -2.91
CA LEU A 46 -1.34 -6.95 -2.26
C LEU A 46 -1.25 -7.45 -0.83
N THR A 47 -0.15 -8.10 -0.46
CA THR A 47 0.08 -8.61 0.89
C THR A 47 1.17 -7.81 1.55
N PHE A 48 0.87 -7.15 2.66
CA PHE A 48 1.88 -6.52 3.52
C PHE A 48 2.26 -7.46 4.66
N ALA A 49 3.56 -7.58 4.94
CA ALA A 49 4.11 -8.42 5.99
C ALA A 49 5.22 -7.69 6.75
N ASN A 50 5.36 -8.04 8.03
CA ASN A 50 6.35 -7.45 8.94
C ASN A 50 6.26 -5.92 9.03
N SER A 51 5.05 -5.37 8.90
CA SER A 51 4.83 -3.92 8.95
C SER A 51 5.06 -3.39 10.36
N SER A 52 5.89 -2.35 10.46
CA SER A 52 6.17 -1.58 11.67
C SER A 52 6.41 -0.12 11.30
N LYS A 53 6.65 0.76 12.27
CA LYS A 53 7.07 2.14 12.01
C LYS A 53 8.35 2.27 11.19
N SER A 54 9.22 1.25 11.23
CA SER A 54 10.45 1.19 10.44
C SER A 54 10.22 0.70 9.02
N GLY A 55 8.96 0.46 8.63
CA GLY A 55 8.61 -0.10 7.33
C GLY A 55 8.23 -1.57 7.39
N GLY A 56 8.25 -2.21 6.23
CA GLY A 56 7.92 -3.62 6.06
C GLY A 56 8.14 -4.10 4.63
N ASN A 57 7.60 -5.27 4.33
CA ASN A 57 7.63 -5.85 3.00
C ASN A 57 6.23 -5.92 2.41
N TYR A 58 6.15 -5.91 1.08
CA TYR A 58 4.94 -6.25 0.36
C TYR A 58 5.23 -7.28 -0.74
N SER A 59 4.19 -8.00 -1.13
CA SER A 59 4.16 -8.82 -2.33
C SER A 59 2.85 -8.65 -3.07
N THR A 60 2.86 -8.88 -4.38
CA THR A 60 1.64 -8.89 -5.19
C THR A 60 1.49 -10.18 -5.95
N THR A 61 0.25 -10.62 -6.14
CA THR A 61 -0.09 -11.69 -7.09
C THR A 61 -1.02 -11.16 -8.17
N ASN A 62 -0.96 -11.74 -9.37
CA ASN A 62 -1.71 -11.28 -10.55
C ASN A 62 -1.45 -9.81 -10.93
N SER A 63 -0.30 -9.26 -10.56
CA SER A 63 0.14 -7.99 -11.13
C SER A 63 0.49 -8.21 -12.60
N ILE A 64 -0.16 -7.46 -13.48
CA ILE A 64 0.06 -7.51 -14.92
C ILE A 64 1.22 -6.60 -15.37
N ASP A 65 1.73 -5.76 -14.48
CA ASP A 65 2.79 -4.80 -14.80
C ASP A 65 3.65 -4.47 -13.56
N ALA A 66 4.94 -4.80 -13.66
CA ALA A 66 5.89 -4.62 -12.58
C ALA A 66 6.29 -3.15 -12.36
N ASP A 67 6.11 -2.27 -13.35
CA ASP A 67 6.38 -0.84 -13.18
C ASP A 67 5.30 -0.16 -12.32
N VAL A 68 4.07 -0.71 -12.34
CA VAL A 68 2.96 -0.23 -11.51
C VAL A 68 3.00 -0.92 -10.14
N TRP A 69 2.96 -2.24 -10.12
CA TRP A 69 3.04 -3.05 -8.90
C TRP A 69 4.08 -4.17 -9.09
N PRO A 70 5.30 -4.01 -8.54
CA PRO A 70 6.29 -5.07 -8.50
C PRO A 70 5.77 -6.29 -7.74
N ASN A 71 6.22 -7.48 -8.15
CA ASN A 71 5.84 -8.74 -7.50
C ASN A 71 6.18 -8.77 -6.00
N SER A 72 7.19 -8.03 -5.58
CA SER A 72 7.52 -7.78 -4.19
C SER A 72 8.43 -6.57 -4.04
N GLY A 73 8.52 -6.06 -2.81
CA GLY A 73 9.45 -5.00 -2.45
C GLY A 73 9.38 -4.68 -0.96
N ALA A 74 10.19 -3.69 -0.57
CA ALA A 74 10.12 -3.09 0.77
C ALA A 74 9.45 -1.72 0.70
N TRP A 75 8.97 -1.25 1.85
CA TRP A 75 8.42 0.09 2.00
C TRP A 75 8.77 0.67 3.37
N GLU A 76 8.81 1.99 3.47
CA GLU A 76 8.95 2.75 4.71
C GLU A 76 7.98 3.94 4.72
N PHE A 77 7.69 4.54 5.89
CA PHE A 77 6.94 5.80 5.92
C PHE A 77 7.79 6.94 5.39
N GLN A 78 7.29 7.66 4.38
CA GLN A 78 8.01 8.80 3.83
C GLN A 78 8.07 9.92 4.85
N ASN A 79 9.28 10.26 5.34
CA ASN A 79 9.51 11.34 6.30
C ASN A 79 8.62 11.26 7.56
N GLY A 80 8.23 10.05 7.98
CA GLY A 80 7.34 9.84 9.12
C GLY A 80 5.88 10.25 8.88
N ASP A 81 5.47 10.47 7.62
CA ASP A 81 4.08 10.73 7.27
C ASP A 81 3.28 9.41 7.23
N ARG A 82 2.35 9.25 8.17
CA ARG A 82 1.48 8.05 8.29
C ARG A 82 0.64 7.78 7.05
N SER A 83 0.45 8.78 6.19
CA SER A 83 -0.36 8.69 4.98
C SER A 83 0.49 8.50 3.73
N LYS A 84 1.82 8.35 3.86
CA LYS A 84 2.72 8.15 2.71
C LYS A 84 3.73 7.05 2.95
N LEU A 85 3.77 6.11 2.03
CA LEU A 85 4.81 5.09 1.96
C LEU A 85 5.80 5.47 0.87
N ILE A 86 7.08 5.17 1.06
CA ILE A 86 8.07 5.15 -0.02
C ILE A 86 8.46 3.69 -0.24
N ARG A 87 8.29 3.20 -1.47
CA ARG A 87 8.74 1.87 -1.87
C ARG A 87 10.24 1.86 -2.14
N SER A 88 10.85 0.68 -2.09
CA SER A 88 12.28 0.48 -2.39
C SER A 88 12.70 0.88 -3.81
N ASP A 89 11.77 1.05 -4.74
CA ASP A 89 12.00 1.57 -6.10
C ASP A 89 11.76 3.09 -6.22
N ASN A 90 11.67 3.79 -5.08
CA ASN A 90 11.46 5.23 -4.95
C ASN A 90 10.08 5.75 -5.37
N VAL A 91 9.10 4.87 -5.58
CA VAL A 91 7.71 5.29 -5.80
C VAL A 91 7.08 5.68 -4.46
N VAL A 92 6.56 6.90 -4.38
CA VAL A 92 5.84 7.41 -3.21
C VAL A 92 4.35 7.11 -3.36
N ILE A 93 3.79 6.41 -2.39
CA ILE A 93 2.40 5.97 -2.35
C ILE A 93 1.66 6.72 -1.25
N SER A 94 0.66 7.49 -1.63
CA SER A 94 -0.31 8.03 -0.67
C SER A 94 -1.32 6.95 -0.30
N ILE A 95 -1.57 6.76 0.99
CA ILE A 95 -2.47 5.72 1.51
C ILE A 95 -3.59 6.30 2.38
N SER A 96 -4.74 5.65 2.32
CA SER A 96 -5.82 5.77 3.30
C SER A 96 -6.26 4.38 3.69
N VAL A 97 -5.95 3.95 4.91
CA VAL A 97 -6.18 2.59 5.38
C VAL A 97 -7.11 2.58 6.60
N THR A 98 -7.98 1.58 6.65
CA THR A 98 -8.82 1.25 7.80
C THR A 98 -8.63 -0.23 8.14
N GLN A 99 -9.45 -0.77 9.04
CA GLN A 99 -9.42 -2.22 9.31
C GLN A 99 -9.85 -3.07 8.10
N THR A 100 -10.66 -2.52 7.18
CA THR A 100 -11.28 -3.31 6.10
C THR A 100 -11.02 -2.76 4.69
N THR A 101 -10.54 -1.54 4.57
CA THR A 101 -10.27 -0.89 3.27
C THR A 101 -8.87 -0.31 3.21
N LEU A 102 -8.27 -0.36 2.02
CA LEU A 102 -7.02 0.30 1.70
C LEU A 102 -7.16 0.99 0.36
N ARG A 103 -6.97 2.31 0.35
CA ARG A 103 -6.82 3.08 -0.88
C ARG A 103 -5.36 3.46 -1.05
N THR A 104 -4.81 3.24 -2.24
CA THR A 104 -3.47 3.70 -2.62
C THR A 104 -3.55 4.63 -3.82
N SER A 105 -2.65 5.61 -3.87
CA SER A 105 -2.47 6.45 -5.05
C SER A 105 -1.01 6.86 -5.23
N PHE A 106 -0.52 6.80 -6.45
CA PHE A 106 0.87 7.10 -6.79
C PHE A 106 1.02 7.40 -8.27
N THR A 107 2.13 8.03 -8.64
CA THR A 107 2.48 8.28 -10.04
C THR A 107 3.57 7.30 -10.45
N VAL A 108 3.37 6.63 -11.59
CA VAL A 108 4.41 5.89 -12.29
C VAL A 108 4.92 6.82 -13.38
N ALA A 109 6.23 6.99 -13.51
CA ALA A 109 6.82 7.88 -14.51
C ALA A 109 7.81 7.11 -15.41
N GLY A 110 7.70 7.33 -16.71
CA GLY A 110 8.49 6.62 -17.71
C GLY A 110 7.90 5.24 -18.05
N GLY A 111 7.82 4.93 -19.35
CA GLY A 111 7.26 3.67 -19.85
C GLY A 111 5.82 3.78 -20.34
N LEU A 112 5.24 2.64 -20.75
CA LEU A 112 3.90 2.57 -21.38
C LEU A 112 2.75 2.77 -20.37
N LYS A 113 3.03 2.64 -19.08
CA LYS A 113 2.09 2.73 -17.99
C LYS A 113 2.24 4.00 -17.14
N ASP A 114 3.00 4.98 -17.65
CA ASP A 114 3.06 6.33 -17.10
C ASP A 114 1.65 6.87 -16.82
N GLY A 115 1.49 7.55 -15.69
CA GLY A 115 0.22 8.11 -15.24
C GLY A 115 0.00 8.06 -13.74
N ASN A 116 -1.11 8.65 -13.30
CA ASN A 116 -1.54 8.65 -11.92
C ASN A 116 -2.46 7.46 -11.66
N TRP A 117 -1.99 6.57 -10.80
CA TRP A 117 -2.66 5.35 -10.44
C TRP A 117 -3.40 5.49 -9.12
N VAL A 118 -4.60 4.93 -9.06
CA VAL A 118 -5.40 4.78 -7.84
C VAL A 118 -5.89 3.34 -7.78
N PHE A 119 -5.71 2.71 -6.62
CA PHE A 119 -6.25 1.39 -6.34
C PHE A 119 -7.07 1.39 -5.05
N ASP A 120 -8.27 0.84 -5.13
CA ASP A 120 -9.15 0.62 -3.98
C ASP A 120 -9.20 -0.90 -3.67
N PHE A 121 -8.72 -1.27 -2.49
CA PHE A 121 -8.67 -2.65 -2.01
C PHE A 121 -9.59 -2.86 -0.80
N VAL A 122 -10.01 -4.11 -0.61
CA VAL A 122 -10.65 -4.60 0.60
C VAL A 122 -9.78 -5.67 1.24
N LYS A 123 -9.86 -5.80 2.57
CA LYS A 123 -9.12 -6.82 3.29
C LYS A 123 -9.70 -8.21 2.98
N GLN A 124 -8.83 -9.20 2.76
CA GLN A 124 -9.22 -10.60 2.56
C GLN A 124 -9.70 -11.24 3.87
#